data_AF-A0A6P2CRV0-F1
#
_entry.id   AF-A0A6P2CRV0-F1
#
_cell.length_a   1.000
_cell.length_b   1.000
_cell.length_c   1.000
_cell.angle_alpha   90.00
_cell.angle_beta   90.00
_cell.angle_gamma   90.00
#
_symmetry.space_group_name_H-M   'P 1'
#
loop_
_entity.id
_entity.type
_entity.pdbx_description
1 polymer ?
#
loop_
_entity_poly.entity_id
_entity_poly.type
_entity_poly.pdbx_seq_one_letter_code
_entity_poly.pdbx_strand_id
1 'polypeptide(L)'
;MRISYRAGASSIVHLFGTAQSDRIVLQDFTPLADSLEWELGARYFARRGSDAFFTERVPVPFVVNNNGLHSRHAAEVLFSALTFDETPVEQIIVLELGIGLGLFARYFLDAFRDLCIARGADYYDRITYVAADYSERMLLDAVRRGTFQNHPGRYVLRVIDALDPQTAILCDPLLQGATDRPLSAVFLNYVLDCLPTTVLCAGPELTVGAPCSTVYAHGSLHQLCVRTCLARGVDLREYTEYTCTDLVHLAGSANPAERESLLDLFGLFASEYDYRPVRCEDLPYSALIADAVPNREGLMVHCYGAIASLEKILALLHARGIILVNDYPGLEGFESGAQFEHQRYGNGVFVGINFDLLKRYFTDWSCAAGSEFLGSVDWVEPEQSGSQICSRLLGRNINSEVAATFRRCFDGSISLVQDRSAESARVFAEQGRFESAATAYRTALESAPWDWLMINEGANFLTFGLGAAQTGLELARAGLELNPCCSSDLWNSYGDALFALGLVARARSAYKRALDICADDVQARYNLAWVFLHFKEHGEALRVIGEALARDWRGTFRDRLLQKQAEIMADLSRRTQQETRTLLNRVSLYPRSSGNHVTEAQVRNKGHDMRRGVDLM
;
A
#
# COMPACT_ATOMS: atom_id res chain seq x y z
N MET A 1 22.98 -5.48 -62.94
CA MET A 1 23.12 -6.47 -61.86
C MET A 1 22.45 -5.92 -60.61
N ARG A 2 21.13 -6.13 -60.46
CA ARG A 2 20.36 -5.72 -59.28
C ARG A 2 20.52 -6.81 -58.23
N ILE A 3 21.28 -6.53 -57.17
CA ILE A 3 21.41 -7.44 -56.03
C ILE A 3 20.06 -7.44 -55.30
N SER A 4 19.44 -8.61 -55.27
CA SER A 4 18.16 -8.88 -54.60
C SER A 4 18.34 -8.83 -53.08
N TYR A 5 17.94 -7.72 -52.44
CA TYR A 5 17.78 -7.59 -50.99
C TYR A 5 16.42 -8.19 -50.56
N ARG A 6 16.21 -9.50 -50.73
CA ARG A 6 14.97 -10.17 -50.26
C ARG A 6 15.19 -11.31 -49.24
N ALA A 7 16.42 -11.57 -48.81
CA ALA A 7 16.73 -12.65 -47.87
C ALA A 7 17.05 -12.20 -46.42
N GLY A 8 16.84 -10.92 -46.07
CA GLY A 8 17.24 -10.36 -44.76
C GLY A 8 16.16 -10.34 -43.67
N ALA A 9 14.90 -10.08 -44.00
CA ALA A 9 13.87 -9.82 -43.00
C ALA A 9 13.41 -11.08 -42.24
N SER A 10 13.24 -12.21 -42.93
CA SER A 10 12.81 -13.49 -42.32
C SER A 10 13.87 -14.06 -41.36
N SER A 11 15.16 -13.89 -41.69
CA SER A 11 16.29 -14.29 -40.84
C SER A 11 16.38 -13.45 -39.57
N ILE A 12 16.19 -12.14 -39.66
CA ILE A 12 16.20 -11.23 -38.50
C ILE A 12 15.00 -11.50 -37.58
N VAL A 13 13.79 -11.63 -38.13
CA VAL A 13 12.58 -11.96 -37.35
C VAL A 13 12.72 -13.32 -36.66
N HIS A 14 13.29 -14.31 -37.34
CA HIS A 14 13.57 -15.61 -36.74
C HIS A 14 14.59 -15.51 -35.60
N LEU A 15 15.68 -14.75 -35.77
CA LEU A 15 16.69 -14.53 -34.71
C LEU A 15 16.09 -13.83 -33.49
N PHE A 16 15.25 -12.82 -33.68
CA PHE A 16 14.50 -12.18 -32.59
C PHE A 16 13.52 -13.16 -31.92
N GLY A 17 12.79 -13.96 -32.70
CA GLY A 17 11.88 -14.97 -32.19
C GLY A 17 12.59 -16.06 -31.37
N THR A 18 13.77 -16.50 -31.79
CA THR A 18 14.58 -17.49 -31.05
C THR A 18 15.06 -16.92 -29.71
N ALA A 19 15.55 -15.67 -29.70
CA ALA A 19 15.93 -15.00 -28.45
C ALA A 19 14.73 -14.73 -27.51
N GLN A 20 13.53 -14.58 -28.07
CA GLN A 20 12.30 -14.43 -27.29
C GLN A 20 11.81 -15.75 -26.71
N SER A 21 11.92 -16.86 -27.45
CA SER A 21 11.40 -18.19 -27.07
C SER A 21 12.14 -18.90 -25.93
N ASP A 22 13.33 -18.44 -25.55
CA ASP A 22 14.14 -19.04 -24.47
C ASP A 22 13.56 -18.79 -23.06
N ARG A 23 12.41 -18.09 -22.96
CA ARG A 23 11.79 -17.78 -21.67
C ARG A 23 10.93 -18.93 -21.19
N ILE A 24 11.09 -19.27 -19.91
CA ILE A 24 10.34 -20.35 -19.27
C ILE A 24 8.94 -19.84 -18.92
N VAL A 25 7.93 -20.42 -19.58
CA VAL A 25 6.52 -20.15 -19.32
C VAL A 25 6.05 -21.05 -18.19
N LEU A 26 5.59 -20.46 -17.09
CA LEU A 26 5.04 -21.17 -15.93
C LEU A 26 3.55 -21.45 -16.11
N GLN A 27 2.82 -20.47 -16.65
CA GLN A 27 1.41 -20.58 -17.02
C GLN A 27 1.20 -19.78 -18.31
N ASP A 28 0.64 -20.40 -19.35
CA ASP A 28 0.35 -19.71 -20.61
C ASP A 28 -0.84 -18.74 -20.45
N PHE A 29 -1.15 -17.97 -21.50
CA PHE A 29 -2.20 -16.96 -21.48
C PHE A 29 -3.55 -17.51 -21.00
N THR A 30 -4.00 -16.97 -19.86
CA THR A 30 -5.29 -17.25 -19.23
C THR A 30 -5.97 -15.92 -18.85
N PRO A 31 -7.30 -15.84 -18.69
CA PRO A 31 -7.96 -14.61 -18.25
C PRO A 31 -7.34 -14.05 -16.96
N LEU A 32 -7.30 -12.72 -16.83
CA LEU A 32 -6.62 -12.03 -15.72
C LEU A 32 -6.94 -12.63 -14.34
N ALA A 33 -8.22 -12.78 -13.99
CA ALA A 33 -8.65 -13.29 -12.69
C ALA A 33 -8.28 -14.77 -12.44
N ASP A 34 -8.03 -15.55 -13.51
CA ASP A 34 -7.62 -16.96 -13.45
C ASP A 34 -6.09 -17.12 -13.49
N SER A 35 -5.36 -16.02 -13.60
CA SER A 35 -3.91 -16.05 -13.70
C SER A 35 -3.26 -16.41 -12.37
N LEU A 36 -2.12 -17.10 -12.46
CA LEU A 36 -1.27 -17.41 -11.32
C LEU A 36 -0.84 -16.13 -10.60
N GLU A 37 -0.65 -15.03 -11.34
CA GLU A 37 -0.31 -13.72 -10.81
C GLU A 37 -1.43 -13.16 -9.91
N TRP A 38 -2.69 -13.26 -10.35
CA TRP A 38 -3.84 -12.85 -9.55
C TRP A 38 -3.97 -13.68 -8.26
N GLU A 39 -3.85 -15.00 -8.38
CA GLU A 39 -3.93 -15.91 -7.23
C GLU A 39 -2.79 -15.69 -6.22
N LEU A 40 -1.55 -15.65 -6.68
CA LEU A 40 -0.39 -15.43 -5.82
C LEU A 40 -0.43 -14.03 -5.19
N GLY A 41 -0.92 -13.02 -5.91
CA GLY A 41 -1.12 -11.67 -5.38
C GLY A 41 -2.11 -11.64 -4.20
N ALA A 42 -3.25 -12.33 -4.31
CA ALA A 42 -4.19 -12.45 -3.20
C ALA A 42 -3.56 -13.20 -2.00
N ARG A 43 -2.86 -14.32 -2.23
CA ARG A 43 -2.24 -15.09 -1.14
C ARG A 43 -1.07 -14.39 -0.48
N TYR A 44 -0.37 -13.54 -1.22
CA TYR A 44 0.75 -12.76 -0.70
C TYR A 44 0.31 -11.91 0.51
N PHE A 45 -0.85 -11.24 0.44
CA PHE A 45 -1.41 -10.50 1.58
C PHE A 45 -1.86 -11.41 2.72
N ALA A 46 -2.46 -12.56 2.41
CA ALA A 46 -2.84 -13.56 3.42
C ALA A 46 -1.64 -14.00 4.26
N ARG A 47 -0.48 -14.22 3.61
CA ARG A 47 0.75 -14.67 4.28
C ARG A 47 1.49 -13.54 4.99
N ARG A 48 1.60 -12.35 4.38
CA ARG A 48 2.37 -11.22 4.91
C ARG A 48 1.64 -10.44 6.00
N GLY A 49 0.30 -10.38 5.94
CA GLY A 49 -0.50 -9.58 6.87
C GLY A 49 -0.11 -8.10 6.82
N SER A 50 0.01 -7.49 8.00
CA SER A 50 0.29 -6.05 8.11
C SER A 50 1.67 -5.64 7.57
N ASP A 51 2.61 -6.57 7.43
CA ASP A 51 3.97 -6.27 6.95
C ASP A 51 4.00 -5.82 5.48
N ALA A 52 2.97 -6.19 4.70
CA ALA A 52 2.81 -5.76 3.31
C ALA A 52 2.69 -4.23 3.15
N PHE A 53 2.30 -3.52 4.22
CA PHE A 53 2.16 -2.07 4.23
C PHE A 53 3.45 -1.31 4.60
N PHE A 54 4.44 -1.97 5.21
CA PHE A 54 5.60 -1.29 5.80
C PHE A 54 6.94 -1.73 5.23
N THR A 55 7.08 -3.00 4.86
CA THR A 55 8.40 -3.62 4.60
C THR A 55 8.69 -3.83 3.11
N GLU A 56 7.83 -3.32 2.24
CA GLU A 56 7.92 -3.55 0.80
C GLU A 56 8.62 -2.41 0.06
N ARG A 57 9.24 -2.75 -1.08
CA ARG A 57 9.86 -1.75 -1.97
C ARG A 57 8.81 -0.77 -2.51
N VAL A 58 7.62 -1.26 -2.84
CA VAL A 58 6.49 -0.41 -3.20
C VAL A 58 5.35 -0.80 -2.26
N PRO A 59 5.24 -0.17 -1.08
CA PRO A 59 4.18 -0.51 -0.14
C PRO A 59 2.82 -0.16 -0.75
N VAL A 60 1.79 -0.91 -0.33
CA VAL A 60 0.40 -0.60 -0.69
C VAL A 60 0.05 0.80 -0.19
N PRO A 61 -0.54 1.68 -1.01
CA PRO A 61 -0.88 3.06 -0.64
C PRO A 61 -2.10 3.10 0.31
N PHE A 62 -1.96 2.56 1.51
CA PHE A 62 -3.06 2.43 2.49
C PHE A 62 -3.47 3.78 3.11
N VAL A 63 -2.63 4.80 2.99
CA VAL A 63 -2.74 6.06 3.72
C VAL A 63 -4.02 6.84 3.40
N VAL A 64 -4.51 6.76 2.15
CA VAL A 64 -5.56 7.64 1.61
C VAL A 64 -6.90 7.54 2.37
N ASN A 65 -7.29 6.36 2.86
CA ASN A 65 -8.51 6.16 3.67
C ASN A 65 -8.21 5.88 5.14
N ASN A 66 -6.92 5.82 5.52
CA ASN A 66 -6.49 5.53 6.88
C ASN A 66 -5.95 6.78 7.61
N ASN A 67 -6.17 7.98 7.08
CA ASN A 67 -5.88 9.25 7.76
C ASN A 67 -6.99 9.69 8.75
N GLY A 68 -8.12 8.98 8.77
CA GLY A 68 -9.24 9.21 9.68
C GLY A 68 -10.36 10.12 9.14
N LEU A 69 -10.18 10.78 7.99
CA LEU A 69 -11.21 11.64 7.39
C LEU A 69 -12.43 10.82 6.95
N HIS A 70 -12.23 9.84 6.07
CA HIS A 70 -13.31 8.99 5.56
C HIS A 70 -14.02 8.22 6.68
N SER A 71 -13.30 7.81 7.73
CA SER A 71 -13.87 7.09 8.88
C SER A 71 -14.82 7.96 9.70
N ARG A 72 -14.46 9.23 9.93
CA ARG A 72 -15.33 10.21 10.61
C ARG A 72 -16.57 10.53 9.79
N HIS A 73 -16.38 10.72 8.50
CA HIS A 73 -17.49 10.93 7.56
C HIS A 73 -18.44 9.75 7.50
N ALA A 74 -17.93 8.52 7.51
CA ALA A 74 -18.75 7.31 7.62
C ALA A 74 -19.55 7.26 8.94
N ALA A 75 -18.95 7.70 10.06
CA ALA A 75 -19.64 7.81 11.35
C ALA A 75 -20.79 8.82 11.31
N GLU A 76 -20.60 9.98 10.67
CA GLU A 76 -21.68 10.97 10.46
C GLU A 76 -22.83 10.41 9.61
N VAL A 77 -22.50 9.71 8.52
CA VAL A 77 -23.52 9.12 7.63
C VAL A 77 -24.31 8.03 8.35
N LEU A 78 -23.66 7.12 9.09
CA LEU A 78 -24.38 6.11 9.88
C LEU A 78 -25.22 6.76 10.98
N PHE A 79 -24.69 7.76 11.68
CA PHE A 79 -25.43 8.46 12.73
C PHE A 79 -26.72 9.09 12.18
N SER A 80 -26.64 9.73 11.00
CA SER A 80 -27.80 10.26 10.28
C SER A 80 -28.80 9.16 9.93
N ALA A 81 -28.31 8.01 9.44
CA ALA A 81 -29.18 6.87 9.08
C ALA A 81 -29.93 6.27 10.28
N LEU A 82 -29.33 6.31 11.47
CA LEU A 82 -29.95 5.80 12.70
C LEU A 82 -30.96 6.76 13.34
N THR A 83 -30.79 8.07 13.13
CA THR A 83 -31.60 9.11 13.82
C THR A 83 -32.98 9.33 13.20
N PHE A 84 -33.19 8.87 11.97
CA PHE A 84 -34.32 9.28 11.16
C PHE A 84 -35.71 8.75 11.61
N ASP A 85 -35.81 7.72 12.44
CA ASP A 85 -37.09 7.04 12.74
C ASP A 85 -37.29 6.82 14.25
N GLU A 86 -38.55 6.89 14.69
CA GLU A 86 -38.96 6.62 16.08
C GLU A 86 -38.82 5.14 16.45
N THR A 87 -38.80 4.23 15.46
CA THR A 87 -38.61 2.80 15.72
C THR A 87 -37.13 2.50 15.97
N PRO A 88 -36.75 2.14 17.23
CA PRO A 88 -35.37 1.85 17.54
C PRO A 88 -34.91 0.64 16.72
N VAL A 89 -33.79 0.77 16.02
CA VAL A 89 -32.96 -0.42 15.76
C VAL A 89 -32.66 -1.01 17.14
N GLU A 90 -32.52 -2.32 17.35
CA GLU A 90 -32.12 -2.85 18.67
C GLU A 90 -30.61 -3.11 18.73
N GLN A 91 -30.06 -3.75 17.70
CA GLN A 91 -28.63 -4.04 17.56
C GLN A 91 -28.08 -3.36 16.30
N ILE A 92 -26.97 -2.64 16.43
CA ILE A 92 -26.33 -1.94 15.30
C ILE A 92 -25.13 -2.77 14.89
N ILE A 93 -25.27 -3.56 13.83
CA ILE A 93 -24.17 -4.36 13.30
C ILE A 93 -23.56 -3.61 12.12
N VAL A 94 -22.29 -3.26 12.24
CA VAL A 94 -21.50 -2.64 11.17
C VAL A 94 -20.49 -3.66 10.67
N LEU A 95 -20.44 -3.90 9.37
CA LEU A 95 -19.42 -4.76 8.76
C LEU A 95 -18.40 -3.91 8.02
N GLU A 96 -17.12 -4.11 8.27
CA GLU A 96 -16.05 -3.68 7.38
C GLU A 96 -15.37 -4.91 6.80
N LEU A 97 -15.37 -5.02 5.47
CA LEU A 97 -14.59 -6.03 4.76
C LEU A 97 -13.24 -5.40 4.37
N GLY A 98 -12.17 -6.18 4.48
CA GLY A 98 -10.80 -5.73 4.15
C GLY A 98 -10.26 -4.69 5.11
N ILE A 99 -10.30 -4.96 6.42
CA ILE A 99 -9.90 -3.97 7.43
C ILE A 99 -8.45 -3.50 7.32
N GLY A 100 -7.57 -4.29 6.69
CA GLY A 100 -6.13 -4.01 6.63
C GLY A 100 -5.55 -3.78 8.03
N LEU A 101 -5.04 -2.57 8.28
CA LEU A 101 -4.48 -2.20 9.59
C LEU A 101 -5.53 -1.98 10.70
N GLY A 102 -6.81 -1.92 10.34
CA GLY A 102 -7.94 -1.62 11.24
C GLY A 102 -8.05 -0.16 11.66
N LEU A 103 -7.26 0.74 11.05
CA LEU A 103 -7.28 2.16 11.38
C LEU A 103 -8.61 2.81 11.03
N PHE A 104 -9.20 2.47 9.88
CA PHE A 104 -10.53 2.98 9.51
C PHE A 104 -11.57 2.64 10.59
N ALA A 105 -11.67 1.36 10.97
CA ALA A 105 -12.55 0.90 12.05
C ALA A 105 -12.33 1.64 13.36
N ARG A 106 -11.06 1.81 13.78
CA ARG A 106 -10.72 2.54 15.00
C ARG A 106 -11.21 3.98 14.94
N TYR A 107 -10.86 4.71 13.89
CA TYR A 107 -11.23 6.12 13.76
C TYR A 107 -12.73 6.31 13.62
N PHE A 108 -13.41 5.38 12.95
CA PHE A 108 -14.86 5.34 12.91
C PHE A 108 -15.44 5.17 14.32
N LEU A 109 -14.97 4.21 15.11
CA LEU A 109 -15.47 3.95 16.46
C LEU A 109 -15.20 5.11 17.41
N ASP A 110 -14.02 5.74 17.33
CA ASP A 110 -13.70 6.95 18.09
C ASP A 110 -14.66 8.09 17.72
N ALA A 111 -14.84 8.36 16.43
CA ALA A 111 -15.73 9.41 15.95
C ALA A 111 -17.21 9.15 16.30
N PHE A 112 -17.65 7.90 16.16
CA PHE A 112 -19.03 7.51 16.42
C PHE A 112 -19.35 7.59 17.91
N ARG A 113 -18.41 7.20 18.79
CA ARG A 113 -18.53 7.41 20.25
C ARG A 113 -18.70 8.89 20.56
N ASP A 114 -17.83 9.73 20.03
CA ASP A 114 -17.82 11.16 20.32
C ASP A 114 -19.10 11.84 19.80
N LEU A 115 -19.58 11.44 18.62
CA LEU A 115 -20.89 11.86 18.08
C LEU A 115 -22.06 11.44 18.98
N CYS A 116 -22.07 10.20 19.45
CA CYS A 116 -23.11 9.70 20.35
C CYS A 116 -23.14 10.49 21.66
N ILE A 117 -21.98 10.73 22.28
CA ILE A 117 -21.85 11.56 23.49
C ILE A 117 -22.37 12.98 23.25
N ALA A 118 -21.94 13.61 22.15
CA ALA A 118 -22.33 14.97 21.82
C ALA A 118 -23.82 15.13 21.54
N ARG A 119 -24.50 14.07 21.07
CA ARG A 119 -25.93 14.07 20.73
C ARG A 119 -26.83 13.38 21.75
N GLY A 120 -26.26 12.85 22.84
CA GLY A 120 -27.01 12.12 23.86
C GLY A 120 -27.65 10.81 23.36
N ALA A 121 -27.03 10.15 22.38
CA ALA A 121 -27.51 8.90 21.81
C ALA A 121 -26.76 7.68 22.41
N ASP A 122 -27.43 6.54 22.50
CA ASP A 122 -26.89 5.28 23.03
C ASP A 122 -26.35 4.33 21.94
N TYR A 123 -26.28 4.79 20.68
CA TYR A 123 -25.94 3.93 19.54
C TYR A 123 -24.57 3.26 19.67
N TYR A 124 -23.58 3.98 20.20
CA TYR A 124 -22.26 3.40 20.49
C TYR A 124 -22.35 2.26 21.51
N ASP A 125 -23.30 2.30 22.44
CA ASP A 125 -23.44 1.25 23.44
C ASP A 125 -24.08 -0.05 22.91
N ARG A 126 -24.61 0.00 21.70
CA ARG A 126 -25.30 -1.10 21.02
C ARG A 126 -24.63 -1.52 19.72
N ILE A 127 -23.50 -0.90 19.39
CA ILE A 127 -22.75 -1.21 18.18
C ILE A 127 -21.96 -2.51 18.36
N THR A 128 -22.02 -3.36 17.34
CA THR A 128 -21.09 -4.47 17.12
C THR A 128 -20.40 -4.22 15.78
N TYR A 129 -19.13 -3.81 15.84
CA TYR A 129 -18.31 -3.59 14.65
C TYR A 129 -17.61 -4.89 14.25
N VAL A 130 -18.06 -5.50 13.16
CA VAL A 130 -17.46 -6.68 12.55
C VAL A 130 -16.30 -6.22 11.68
N ALA A 131 -15.10 -6.26 12.26
CA ALA A 131 -13.85 -5.99 11.58
C ALA A 131 -13.38 -7.28 10.88
N ALA A 132 -13.55 -7.34 9.56
CA ALA A 132 -13.34 -8.56 8.78
C ALA A 132 -12.30 -8.43 7.68
N ASP A 133 -11.61 -9.53 7.41
CA ASP A 133 -10.62 -9.66 6.35
C ASP A 133 -10.59 -11.13 5.92
N TYR A 134 -10.21 -11.42 4.68
CA TYR A 134 -10.01 -12.81 4.27
C TYR A 134 -8.71 -13.39 4.87
N SER A 135 -7.77 -12.51 5.25
CA SER A 135 -6.51 -12.86 5.91
C SER A 135 -6.66 -12.89 7.43
N GLU A 136 -6.64 -14.09 8.01
CA GLU A 136 -6.58 -14.26 9.47
C GLU A 136 -5.35 -13.54 10.08
N ARG A 137 -4.22 -13.59 9.37
CA ARG A 137 -2.99 -12.92 9.81
C ARG A 137 -3.18 -11.41 9.95
N MET A 138 -3.91 -10.78 9.03
CA MET A 138 -4.22 -9.35 9.08
C MET A 138 -4.98 -8.98 10.35
N LEU A 139 -6.02 -9.76 10.67
CA LEU A 139 -6.83 -9.59 11.89
C LEU A 139 -5.97 -9.72 13.16
N LEU A 140 -5.12 -10.75 13.23
CA LEU A 140 -4.23 -10.99 14.36
C LEU A 140 -3.21 -9.86 14.54
N ASP A 141 -2.68 -9.33 13.45
CA ASP A 141 -1.72 -8.23 13.51
C ASP A 141 -2.37 -6.93 14.02
N ALA A 142 -3.61 -6.63 13.63
CA ALA A 142 -4.36 -5.49 14.17
C ALA A 142 -4.53 -5.59 15.71
N VAL A 143 -4.77 -6.81 16.23
CA VAL A 143 -4.82 -7.07 17.69
C VAL A 143 -3.46 -6.87 18.34
N ARG A 144 -2.40 -7.48 17.79
CA ARG A 144 -1.03 -7.38 18.34
C ARG A 144 -0.54 -5.95 18.40
N ARG A 145 -0.94 -5.13 17.44
CA ARG A 145 -0.62 -3.70 17.35
C ARG A 145 -1.48 -2.84 18.29
N GLY A 146 -2.50 -3.41 18.92
CA GLY A 146 -3.38 -2.71 19.85
C GLY A 146 -4.33 -1.73 19.16
N THR A 147 -4.64 -1.94 17.86
CA THR A 147 -5.47 -1.01 17.07
C THR A 147 -6.82 -0.73 17.74
N PHE A 148 -7.43 -1.74 18.36
CA PHE A 148 -8.75 -1.64 18.98
C PHE A 148 -8.74 -1.45 20.51
N GLN A 149 -7.61 -1.08 21.10
CA GLN A 149 -7.45 -1.01 22.57
C GLN A 149 -8.46 -0.08 23.28
N ASN A 150 -8.99 0.93 22.57
CA ASN A 150 -9.92 1.92 23.11
C ASN A 150 -11.40 1.51 23.01
N HIS A 151 -11.70 0.35 22.40
CA HIS A 151 -13.06 -0.07 22.10
C HIS A 151 -13.38 -1.50 22.58
N PRO A 152 -13.05 -1.88 23.83
CA PRO A 152 -13.32 -3.22 24.32
C PRO A 152 -14.82 -3.53 24.27
N GLY A 153 -15.18 -4.71 23.75
CA GLY A 153 -16.57 -5.16 23.64
C GLY A 153 -17.41 -4.49 22.56
N ARG A 154 -16.81 -3.63 21.73
CA ARG A 154 -17.52 -2.94 20.62
C ARG A 154 -17.19 -3.50 19.23
N TYR A 155 -16.26 -4.44 19.15
CA TYR A 155 -15.86 -5.06 17.88
C TYR A 155 -15.73 -6.58 18.02
N VAL A 156 -15.84 -7.26 16.88
CA VAL A 156 -15.52 -8.67 16.70
C VAL A 156 -14.67 -8.83 15.45
N LEU A 157 -13.72 -9.76 15.46
CA LEU A 157 -12.88 -10.07 14.30
C LEU A 157 -13.38 -11.32 13.62
N ARG A 158 -13.52 -11.28 12.29
CA ARG A 158 -13.99 -12.43 11.51
C ARG A 158 -13.23 -12.59 10.21
N VAL A 159 -12.90 -13.84 9.90
CA VAL A 159 -12.44 -14.20 8.57
C VAL A 159 -13.65 -14.28 7.66
N ILE A 160 -13.75 -13.37 6.70
CA ILE A 160 -14.89 -13.29 5.78
C ILE A 160 -14.35 -13.10 4.37
N ASP A 161 -14.79 -13.96 3.45
CA ASP A 161 -14.60 -13.76 2.02
C ASP A 161 -15.65 -12.77 1.51
N ALA A 162 -15.20 -11.69 0.86
CA ALA A 162 -16.07 -10.68 0.29
C ALA A 162 -16.97 -11.24 -0.84
N LEU A 163 -16.58 -12.33 -1.49
CA LEU A 163 -17.40 -13.04 -2.46
C LEU A 163 -18.41 -13.99 -1.81
N ASP A 164 -18.29 -14.29 -0.51
CA ASP A 164 -19.26 -15.13 0.21
C ASP A 164 -19.54 -14.70 1.67
N PRO A 165 -19.99 -13.45 1.88
CA PRO A 165 -20.18 -12.92 3.24
C PRO A 165 -21.33 -13.59 4.00
N GLN A 166 -22.32 -14.14 3.28
CA GLN A 166 -23.54 -14.73 3.87
C GLN A 166 -23.23 -15.94 4.75
N THR A 167 -22.33 -16.82 4.31
CA THR A 167 -21.95 -18.02 5.05
C THR A 167 -21.36 -17.67 6.41
N ALA A 168 -20.45 -16.68 6.46
CA ALA A 168 -19.81 -16.28 7.70
C ALA A 168 -20.77 -15.52 8.64
N ILE A 169 -21.64 -14.67 8.10
CA ILE A 169 -22.49 -13.77 8.90
C ILE A 169 -23.70 -14.49 9.46
N LEU A 170 -24.42 -15.27 8.64
CA LEU A 170 -25.66 -15.92 9.07
C LEU A 170 -25.39 -17.10 10.02
N CYS A 171 -24.21 -17.73 9.92
CA CYS A 171 -23.82 -18.82 10.81
C CYS A 171 -23.24 -18.34 12.15
N ASP A 172 -22.93 -17.05 12.31
CA ASP A 172 -22.31 -16.52 13.53
C ASP A 172 -23.37 -16.13 14.58
N PRO A 173 -23.42 -16.81 15.74
CA PRO A 173 -24.40 -16.51 16.79
C PRO A 173 -24.32 -15.08 17.34
N LEU A 174 -23.17 -14.41 17.22
CA LEU A 174 -23.00 -13.01 17.67
C LEU A 174 -23.54 -12.00 16.65
N LEU A 175 -23.74 -12.40 15.41
CA LEU A 175 -24.18 -11.56 14.29
C LEU A 175 -25.61 -11.90 13.83
N GLN A 176 -26.23 -12.90 14.46
CA GLN A 176 -27.63 -13.23 14.23
C GLN A 176 -28.53 -12.09 14.72
N GLY A 177 -29.19 -11.43 13.76
CA GLY A 177 -30.24 -10.45 14.04
C GLY A 177 -31.61 -11.11 14.18
N ALA A 178 -32.63 -10.31 14.48
CA ALA A 178 -34.04 -10.75 14.44
C ALA A 178 -34.52 -11.15 13.03
N THR A 179 -33.73 -10.85 11.99
CA THR A 179 -34.02 -11.12 10.59
C THR A 179 -32.74 -11.60 9.88
N ASP A 180 -32.90 -12.21 8.70
CA ASP A 180 -31.79 -12.59 7.82
C ASP A 180 -31.04 -11.38 7.21
N ARG A 181 -31.41 -10.15 7.61
CA ARG A 181 -30.81 -8.88 7.19
C ARG A 181 -30.21 -8.11 8.38
N PRO A 182 -29.16 -8.64 9.02
CA PRO A 182 -28.66 -8.11 10.29
C PRO A 182 -27.87 -6.79 10.16
N LEU A 183 -27.36 -6.46 8.97
CA LEU A 183 -26.36 -5.40 8.81
C LEU A 183 -27.00 -4.01 8.75
N SER A 184 -26.63 -3.14 9.69
CA SER A 184 -27.02 -1.72 9.70
C SER A 184 -26.13 -0.87 8.79
N ALA A 185 -24.85 -1.22 8.66
CA ALA A 185 -23.94 -0.59 7.72
C ALA A 185 -22.89 -1.57 7.22
N VAL A 186 -22.40 -1.34 6.00
CA VAL A 186 -21.27 -2.06 5.43
C VAL A 186 -20.28 -1.06 4.84
N PHE A 187 -19.00 -1.20 5.18
CA PHE A 187 -17.92 -0.37 4.68
C PHE A 187 -16.98 -1.21 3.83
N LEU A 188 -16.73 -0.74 2.61
CA LEU A 188 -15.91 -1.38 1.60
C LEU A 188 -14.81 -0.40 1.21
N ASN A 189 -13.63 -0.54 1.82
CA ASN A 189 -12.48 0.34 1.59
C ASN A 189 -11.38 -0.47 0.89
N TYR A 190 -11.13 -0.22 -0.40
CA TYR A 190 -10.11 -0.94 -1.19
C TYR A 190 -10.27 -2.46 -1.23
N VAL A 191 -11.51 -2.90 -1.40
CA VAL A 191 -11.83 -4.33 -1.44
C VAL A 191 -12.30 -4.74 -2.81
N LEU A 192 -13.08 -3.90 -3.46
CA LEU A 192 -13.73 -4.29 -4.70
C LEU A 192 -12.71 -4.41 -5.84
N ASP A 193 -11.66 -3.57 -5.83
CA ASP A 193 -10.54 -3.59 -6.79
C ASP A 193 -9.63 -4.83 -6.68
N CYS A 194 -9.76 -5.57 -5.57
CA CYS A 194 -9.10 -6.85 -5.31
C CYS A 194 -9.95 -8.06 -5.76
N LEU A 195 -11.19 -7.85 -6.17
CA LEU A 195 -12.11 -8.93 -6.56
C LEU A 195 -11.97 -9.30 -8.04
N PRO A 196 -12.33 -10.54 -8.42
CA PRO A 196 -12.25 -11.01 -9.80
C PRO A 196 -12.82 -10.02 -10.81
N THR A 197 -12.00 -9.70 -11.81
CA THR A 197 -12.28 -8.68 -12.81
C THR A 197 -11.61 -9.05 -14.12
N THR A 198 -12.05 -8.43 -15.21
CA THR A 198 -11.39 -8.53 -16.51
C THR A 198 -11.40 -7.18 -17.21
N VAL A 199 -10.42 -6.94 -18.07
CA VAL A 199 -10.39 -5.76 -18.94
C VAL A 199 -10.78 -6.21 -20.33
N LEU A 200 -11.86 -5.63 -20.83
CA LEU A 200 -12.39 -5.89 -22.15
C LEU A 200 -11.92 -4.82 -23.14
N CYS A 201 -11.73 -5.23 -24.38
CA CYS A 201 -11.44 -4.35 -25.50
C CYS A 201 -12.47 -4.61 -26.62
N ALA A 202 -13.12 -3.53 -27.07
CA ALA A 202 -14.07 -3.54 -28.18
C ALA A 202 -13.76 -2.41 -29.18
N GLY A 203 -13.78 -2.70 -30.49
CA GLY A 203 -13.59 -1.66 -31.51
C GLY A 203 -13.15 -2.18 -32.89
N PRO A 204 -13.13 -1.32 -33.93
CA PRO A 204 -12.88 -1.74 -35.32
C PRO A 204 -11.46 -2.19 -35.61
N GLU A 205 -10.46 -1.65 -34.91
CA GLU A 205 -9.04 -1.80 -35.21
C GLU A 205 -8.25 -1.10 -34.11
N LEU A 206 -7.78 -1.84 -33.10
CA LEU A 206 -6.79 -1.34 -32.15
C LEU A 206 -5.48 -2.10 -32.40
N THR A 207 -4.57 -1.49 -33.15
CA THR A 207 -3.15 -1.87 -33.11
C THR A 207 -2.60 -1.49 -31.74
N VAL A 208 -2.82 -2.35 -30.75
CA VAL A 208 -2.16 -2.24 -29.45
C VAL A 208 -0.72 -2.67 -29.64
N GLY A 209 0.23 -1.79 -29.31
CA GLY A 209 1.65 -1.90 -29.66
C GLY A 209 2.43 -3.06 -29.03
N ALA A 210 2.18 -4.29 -29.48
CA ALA A 210 3.09 -5.44 -29.38
C ALA A 210 3.71 -5.74 -30.77
N PRO A 211 4.81 -6.51 -30.87
CA PRO A 211 5.50 -6.79 -32.15
C PRO A 211 4.65 -7.59 -33.17
N CYS A 212 3.45 -8.01 -32.77
CA CYS A 212 2.45 -8.60 -33.64
C CYS A 212 1.31 -7.60 -33.85
N SER A 213 1.22 -7.08 -35.06
CA SER A 213 0.09 -6.36 -35.62
C SER A 213 -1.16 -7.26 -35.67
N THR A 214 -1.83 -7.47 -34.54
CA THR A 214 -3.10 -8.21 -34.53
C THR A 214 -4.23 -7.23 -34.82
N VAL A 215 -4.74 -7.28 -36.05
CA VAL A 215 -5.93 -6.53 -36.47
C VAL A 215 -7.16 -7.33 -36.01
N TYR A 216 -7.98 -6.75 -35.13
CA TYR A 216 -9.21 -7.38 -34.66
C TYR A 216 -10.35 -7.13 -35.64
N ALA A 217 -11.21 -8.14 -35.85
CA ALA A 217 -12.35 -7.99 -36.73
C ALA A 217 -13.36 -6.99 -36.15
N HIS A 218 -13.96 -6.14 -37.01
CA HIS A 218 -14.97 -5.18 -36.59
C HIS A 218 -16.11 -5.86 -35.81
N GLY A 219 -16.36 -5.42 -34.57
CA GLY A 219 -17.39 -5.98 -33.68
C GLY A 219 -16.96 -7.20 -32.85
N SER A 220 -15.66 -7.55 -32.81
CA SER A 220 -15.15 -8.65 -31.97
C SER A 220 -14.73 -8.18 -30.58
N LEU A 221 -15.16 -8.90 -29.54
CA LEU A 221 -14.85 -8.64 -28.14
C LEU A 221 -13.61 -9.43 -27.71
N HIS A 222 -12.70 -8.76 -27.01
CA HIS A 222 -11.48 -9.37 -26.47
C HIS A 222 -11.38 -9.13 -24.98
N GLN A 223 -10.76 -10.05 -24.26
CA GLN A 223 -10.43 -9.91 -22.85
C GLN A 223 -8.92 -9.95 -22.63
N LEU A 224 -8.46 -9.26 -21.59
CA LEU A 224 -7.08 -9.30 -21.14
C LEU A 224 -6.75 -10.69 -20.57
N CYS A 225 -5.76 -11.34 -21.19
CA CYS A 225 -5.14 -12.55 -20.69
C CYS A 225 -3.70 -12.26 -20.24
N VAL A 226 -3.29 -12.95 -19.19
CA VAL A 226 -1.95 -12.86 -18.61
C VAL A 226 -1.24 -14.19 -18.79
N ARG A 227 0.02 -14.13 -19.22
CA ARG A 227 0.96 -15.25 -19.21
C ARG A 227 2.01 -15.02 -18.15
N THR A 228 2.25 -16.01 -17.30
CA THR A 228 3.24 -15.94 -16.22
C THR A 228 4.51 -16.68 -16.63
N CYS A 229 5.64 -15.99 -16.57
CA CYS A 229 6.94 -16.51 -16.99
C CYS A 229 8.01 -16.24 -15.93
N LEU A 230 9.06 -17.07 -15.90
CA LEU A 230 10.26 -16.73 -15.13
C LEU A 230 10.94 -15.48 -15.72
N ALA A 231 11.42 -14.56 -14.88
CA ALA A 231 12.16 -13.39 -15.32
C ALA A 231 13.47 -13.79 -16.02
N ARG A 232 13.94 -12.94 -16.95
CA ARG A 232 15.16 -13.22 -17.72
C ARG A 232 16.40 -13.06 -16.85
N GLY A 233 17.39 -13.93 -17.05
CA GLY A 233 18.68 -13.85 -16.36
C GLY A 233 18.66 -14.30 -14.90
N VAL A 234 17.58 -14.95 -14.44
CA VAL A 234 17.50 -15.52 -13.09
C VAL A 234 18.22 -16.87 -13.05
N ASP A 235 19.20 -17.00 -12.15
CA ASP A 235 19.76 -18.30 -11.77
C ASP A 235 18.97 -18.87 -10.59
N LEU A 236 18.03 -19.79 -10.86
CA LEU A 236 17.15 -20.37 -9.84
C LEU A 236 17.90 -20.99 -8.66
N ARG A 237 19.13 -21.50 -8.88
CA ARG A 237 19.93 -22.18 -7.85
C ARG A 237 20.34 -21.27 -6.70
N GLU A 238 20.30 -19.95 -6.91
CA GLU A 238 20.56 -18.97 -5.86
C GLU A 238 19.36 -18.78 -4.92
N TYR A 239 18.16 -19.20 -5.32
CA TYR A 239 16.90 -18.91 -4.62
C TYR A 239 16.16 -20.17 -4.15
N THR A 240 16.36 -21.31 -4.83
CA THR A 240 15.61 -22.54 -4.55
C THR A 240 16.32 -23.79 -5.07
N GLU A 241 15.92 -24.95 -4.52
CA GLU A 241 16.26 -26.27 -5.06
C GLU A 241 15.34 -26.70 -6.22
N TYR A 242 14.23 -25.99 -6.45
CA TYR A 242 13.31 -26.30 -7.55
C TYR A 242 13.95 -26.07 -8.91
N THR A 243 13.75 -27.04 -9.80
CA THR A 243 14.07 -26.89 -11.22
C THR A 243 12.97 -26.12 -11.94
N CYS A 244 13.26 -25.64 -13.15
CA CYS A 244 12.26 -24.99 -13.99
C CYS A 244 11.04 -25.90 -14.26
N THR A 245 11.27 -27.20 -14.40
CA THR A 245 10.19 -28.19 -14.59
C THR A 245 9.32 -28.32 -13.35
N ASP A 246 9.91 -28.27 -12.16
CA ASP A 246 9.16 -28.28 -10.90
C ASP A 246 8.29 -27.02 -10.78
N LEU A 247 8.81 -25.84 -11.14
CA LEU A 247 8.03 -24.60 -11.11
C LEU A 247 6.82 -24.66 -12.05
N VAL A 248 6.98 -25.21 -13.26
CA VAL A 248 5.87 -25.41 -14.21
C VAL A 248 4.83 -26.39 -13.64
N HIS A 249 5.29 -27.49 -13.03
CA HIS A 249 4.40 -28.46 -12.39
C HIS A 249 3.61 -27.83 -11.23
N LEU A 250 4.29 -27.11 -10.33
CA LEU A 250 3.68 -26.41 -9.21
C LEU A 250 2.67 -25.36 -9.69
N ALA A 251 3.01 -24.59 -10.73
CA ALA A 251 2.13 -23.58 -11.31
C ALA A 251 0.84 -24.17 -11.90
N GLY A 252 0.95 -25.34 -12.54
CA GLY A 252 -0.20 -26.08 -13.10
C GLY A 252 -0.94 -26.97 -12.11
N SER A 253 -0.53 -27.02 -10.84
CA SER A 253 -1.13 -27.92 -9.86
C SER A 253 -2.54 -27.50 -9.48
N ALA A 254 -3.47 -28.46 -9.46
CA ALA A 254 -4.81 -28.24 -8.92
C ALA A 254 -4.79 -28.00 -7.40
N ASN A 255 -3.73 -28.42 -6.71
CA ASN A 255 -3.60 -28.28 -5.26
C ASN A 255 -3.24 -26.82 -4.89
N PRO A 256 -4.12 -26.10 -4.17
CA PRO A 256 -3.84 -24.75 -3.69
C PRO A 256 -2.54 -24.64 -2.88
N ALA A 257 -2.21 -25.65 -2.06
CA ALA A 257 -1.03 -25.58 -1.20
C ALA A 257 0.29 -25.72 -1.97
N GLU A 258 0.29 -26.45 -3.10
CA GLU A 258 1.46 -26.56 -3.97
C GLU A 258 1.74 -25.24 -4.69
N ARG A 259 0.70 -24.59 -5.21
CA ARG A 259 0.83 -23.25 -5.81
C ARG A 259 1.32 -22.22 -4.80
N GLU A 260 0.91 -22.32 -3.53
CA GLU A 260 1.38 -21.43 -2.46
C GLU A 260 2.89 -21.49 -2.23
N SER A 261 3.53 -22.64 -2.48
CA SER A 261 4.98 -22.77 -2.37
C SER A 261 5.75 -21.86 -3.34
N LEU A 262 5.08 -21.36 -4.39
CA LEU A 262 5.66 -20.42 -5.35
C LEU A 262 5.75 -18.99 -4.80
N LEU A 263 5.08 -18.66 -3.69
CA LEU A 263 5.06 -17.29 -3.13
C LEU A 263 6.45 -16.74 -2.84
N ASP A 264 7.38 -17.59 -2.35
CA ASP A 264 8.75 -17.17 -2.04
C ASP A 264 9.56 -16.82 -3.30
N LEU A 265 9.13 -17.33 -4.46
CA LEU A 265 9.74 -17.10 -5.77
C LEU A 265 8.96 -16.10 -6.60
N PHE A 266 7.83 -15.58 -6.10
CA PHE A 266 6.91 -14.77 -6.90
C PHE A 266 7.57 -13.49 -7.44
N GLY A 267 8.48 -12.89 -6.67
CA GLY A 267 9.28 -11.76 -7.11
C GLY A 267 10.25 -12.05 -8.28
N LEU A 268 10.43 -13.32 -8.65
CA LEU A 268 11.22 -13.76 -9.81
C LEU A 268 10.35 -13.97 -11.05
N PHE A 269 9.03 -13.83 -10.94
CA PHE A 269 8.11 -13.99 -12.08
C PHE A 269 7.92 -12.65 -12.78
N ALA A 270 7.58 -12.70 -14.07
CA ALA A 270 7.14 -11.54 -14.80
C ALA A 270 6.01 -11.89 -15.76
N SER A 271 5.02 -11.01 -15.82
CA SER A 271 3.84 -11.15 -16.66
C SER A 271 4.10 -10.72 -18.10
N GLU A 272 3.31 -11.30 -18.99
CA GLU A 272 3.09 -10.80 -20.35
C GLU A 272 1.59 -10.69 -20.58
N TYR A 273 1.18 -9.68 -21.34
CA TYR A 273 -0.22 -9.29 -21.52
C TYR A 273 -0.63 -9.41 -22.98
N ASP A 274 -1.82 -9.93 -23.22
CA ASP A 274 -2.39 -10.02 -24.56
C ASP A 274 -3.92 -10.00 -24.51
N TYR A 275 -4.56 -9.44 -25.53
CA TYR A 275 -6.01 -9.43 -25.64
C TYR A 275 -6.47 -10.61 -26.50
N ARG A 276 -7.20 -11.54 -25.89
CA ARG A 276 -7.66 -12.78 -26.55
C ARG A 276 -9.17 -12.71 -26.83
N PRO A 277 -9.64 -13.26 -27.97
CA PRO A 277 -11.06 -13.25 -28.30
C PRO A 277 -11.90 -13.91 -27.20
N VAL A 278 -13.05 -13.32 -26.87
CA VAL A 278 -14.02 -13.87 -25.92
C VAL A 278 -15.43 -13.69 -26.45
N ARG A 279 -16.30 -14.66 -26.20
CA ARG A 279 -17.72 -14.53 -26.55
C ARG A 279 -18.43 -13.81 -25.41
N CYS A 280 -19.30 -12.85 -25.74
CA CYS A 280 -20.05 -12.10 -24.73
C CYS A 280 -20.84 -13.04 -23.78
N GLU A 281 -21.39 -14.14 -24.31
CA GLU A 281 -22.13 -15.14 -23.54
C GLU A 281 -21.30 -15.91 -22.49
N ASP A 282 -19.98 -15.97 -22.65
CA ASP A 282 -19.08 -16.64 -21.70
C ASP A 282 -18.69 -15.72 -20.53
N LEU A 283 -18.99 -14.42 -20.62
CA LEU A 283 -18.66 -13.46 -19.57
C LEU A 283 -19.72 -13.44 -18.46
N PRO A 284 -19.33 -13.33 -17.18
CA PRO A 284 -20.27 -13.10 -16.09
C PRO A 284 -21.12 -11.86 -16.37
N TYR A 285 -22.40 -11.88 -16.03
CA TYR A 285 -23.32 -10.76 -16.29
C TYR A 285 -23.36 -10.33 -17.77
N SER A 286 -23.32 -11.29 -18.70
CA SER A 286 -23.26 -11.04 -20.15
C SER A 286 -24.34 -10.10 -20.69
N ALA A 287 -25.53 -10.06 -20.11
CA ALA A 287 -26.59 -9.11 -20.49
C ALA A 287 -26.17 -7.64 -20.30
N LEU A 288 -25.48 -7.33 -19.20
CA LEU A 288 -24.94 -5.99 -18.92
C LEU A 288 -23.87 -5.61 -19.96
N ILE A 289 -23.02 -6.57 -20.34
CA ILE A 289 -21.97 -6.37 -21.34
C ILE A 289 -22.56 -6.17 -22.73
N ALA A 290 -23.55 -6.98 -23.11
CA ALA A 290 -24.25 -6.85 -24.38
C ALA A 290 -24.93 -5.48 -24.55
N ASP A 291 -25.34 -4.84 -23.45
CA ASP A 291 -25.94 -3.50 -23.44
C ASP A 291 -24.90 -2.37 -23.37
N ALA A 292 -23.71 -2.64 -22.81
CA ALA A 292 -22.63 -1.65 -22.64
C ALA A 292 -21.66 -1.56 -23.82
N VAL A 293 -21.39 -2.68 -24.50
CA VAL A 293 -20.35 -2.80 -25.54
C VAL A 293 -20.73 -2.24 -26.92
N PRO A 294 -21.97 -2.36 -27.43
CA PRO A 294 -22.29 -1.94 -28.80
C PRO A 294 -22.07 -0.46 -29.11
N ASN A 295 -22.01 0.40 -28.08
CA ASN A 295 -21.88 1.85 -28.20
C ASN A 295 -20.52 2.39 -27.73
N ARG A 296 -19.54 1.52 -27.45
CA ARG A 296 -18.28 1.91 -26.81
C ARG A 296 -17.08 1.31 -27.56
N GLU A 297 -16.22 2.19 -28.06
CA GLU A 297 -14.88 1.82 -28.56
C GLU A 297 -13.85 1.99 -27.43
N GLY A 298 -12.91 1.05 -27.32
CA GLY A 298 -11.80 1.12 -26.38
C GLY A 298 -11.85 0.09 -25.25
N LEU A 299 -11.10 0.38 -24.19
CA LEU A 299 -10.97 -0.46 -23.01
C LEU A 299 -12.12 -0.24 -22.02
N MET A 300 -12.55 -1.31 -21.36
CA MET A 300 -13.55 -1.28 -20.31
C MET A 300 -13.21 -2.29 -19.22
N VAL A 301 -13.18 -1.85 -17.95
CA VAL A 301 -13.11 -2.79 -16.84
C VAL A 301 -14.49 -3.41 -16.60
N HIS A 302 -14.53 -4.73 -16.56
CA HIS A 302 -15.68 -5.54 -16.16
C HIS A 302 -15.43 -6.13 -14.77
N CYS A 303 -15.90 -5.42 -13.74
CA CYS A 303 -15.69 -5.73 -12.32
C CYS A 303 -16.76 -6.69 -11.77
N TYR A 304 -16.91 -7.86 -12.39
CA TYR A 304 -17.98 -8.82 -12.04
C TYR A 304 -17.88 -9.37 -10.60
N GLY A 305 -16.68 -9.48 -10.03
CA GLY A 305 -16.51 -9.84 -8.61
C GLY A 305 -17.08 -8.79 -7.67
N ALA A 306 -16.92 -7.50 -8.01
CA ALA A 306 -17.52 -6.40 -7.25
C ALA A 306 -19.05 -6.42 -7.32
N ILE A 307 -19.62 -6.70 -8.50
CA ILE A 307 -21.06 -6.90 -8.67
C ILE A 307 -21.53 -8.03 -7.74
N ALA A 308 -20.97 -9.24 -7.88
CA ALA A 308 -21.36 -10.41 -7.10
C ALA A 308 -21.27 -10.21 -5.58
N SER A 309 -20.21 -9.53 -5.12
CA SER A 309 -20.04 -9.18 -3.70
C SER A 309 -21.15 -8.24 -3.23
N LEU A 310 -21.39 -7.14 -3.94
CA LEU A 310 -22.42 -6.17 -3.59
C LEU A 310 -23.84 -6.77 -3.61
N GLU A 311 -24.16 -7.67 -4.54
CA GLU A 311 -25.45 -8.39 -4.55
C GLU A 311 -25.67 -9.16 -3.24
N LYS A 312 -24.66 -9.94 -2.82
CA LYS A 312 -24.72 -10.73 -1.58
C LYS A 312 -24.76 -9.86 -0.33
N ILE A 313 -24.05 -8.74 -0.32
CA ILE A 313 -24.07 -7.78 0.79
C ILE A 313 -25.45 -7.09 0.88
N LEU A 314 -26.02 -6.66 -0.24
CA LEU A 314 -27.37 -6.05 -0.31
C LEU A 314 -28.47 -7.03 0.13
N ALA A 315 -28.24 -8.33 0.06
CA ALA A 315 -29.13 -9.36 0.58
C ALA A 315 -29.11 -9.46 2.12
N LEU A 316 -27.99 -9.11 2.77
CA LEU A 316 -27.80 -9.08 4.22
C LEU A 316 -28.09 -7.70 4.85
N LEU A 317 -28.22 -6.68 4.01
CA LEU A 317 -28.42 -5.31 4.46
C LEU A 317 -29.84 -5.12 5.00
N HIS A 318 -29.93 -4.57 6.20
CA HIS A 318 -31.19 -4.13 6.80
C HIS A 318 -31.93 -3.18 5.83
N ALA A 319 -33.27 -3.10 5.91
CA ALA A 319 -34.08 -2.32 4.95
C ALA A 319 -33.70 -0.83 4.86
N ARG A 320 -33.10 -0.29 5.94
CA ARG A 320 -32.55 1.07 6.05
C ARG A 320 -31.03 1.10 6.18
N GLY A 321 -30.38 -0.03 5.99
CA GLY A 321 -28.94 -0.13 6.08
C GLY A 321 -28.28 0.59 4.92
N ILE A 322 -27.01 0.95 5.12
CA ILE A 322 -26.20 1.65 4.13
C ILE A 322 -24.97 0.81 3.76
N ILE A 323 -24.54 0.91 2.52
CA ILE A 323 -23.24 0.42 2.07
C ILE A 323 -22.45 1.64 1.61
N LEU A 324 -21.28 1.86 2.21
CA LEU A 324 -20.35 2.89 1.78
C LEU A 324 -19.15 2.23 1.10
N VAL A 325 -18.97 2.54 -0.17
CA VAL A 325 -17.84 2.10 -1.00
C VAL A 325 -16.87 3.25 -1.12
N ASN A 326 -15.59 3.01 -0.83
CA ASN A 326 -14.48 3.93 -1.08
C ASN A 326 -13.38 3.15 -1.82
N ASP A 327 -13.33 3.29 -3.14
CA ASP A 327 -12.43 2.49 -3.98
C ASP A 327 -11.80 3.31 -5.11
N TYR A 328 -10.74 2.75 -5.71
CA TYR A 328 -10.00 3.41 -6.79
C TYR A 328 -10.76 3.33 -8.12
N PRO A 329 -10.78 4.40 -8.93
CA PRO A 329 -11.35 4.34 -10.27
C PRO A 329 -10.48 3.49 -11.21
N GLY A 330 -11.11 2.83 -12.20
CA GLY A 330 -10.44 1.86 -13.08
C GLY A 330 -9.54 2.44 -14.17
N LEU A 331 -10.12 3.16 -15.14
CA LEU A 331 -9.42 3.62 -16.36
C LEU A 331 -9.29 5.15 -16.45
N GLU A 332 -9.57 5.88 -15.38
CA GLU A 332 -9.42 7.33 -15.38
C GLU A 332 -7.95 7.72 -15.61
N GLY A 333 -7.70 8.53 -16.65
CA GLY A 333 -6.36 8.95 -17.05
C GLY A 333 -5.61 8.00 -18.01
N PHE A 334 -6.24 6.91 -18.46
CA PHE A 334 -5.63 6.01 -19.44
C PHE A 334 -5.75 6.58 -20.87
N GLU A 335 -4.61 6.86 -21.52
CA GLU A 335 -4.60 7.39 -22.90
C GLU A 335 -5.06 6.32 -23.91
N SER A 336 -5.85 6.75 -24.91
CA SER A 336 -6.29 5.88 -26.00
C SER A 336 -5.08 5.34 -26.78
N GLY A 337 -4.82 4.03 -26.66
CA GLY A 337 -3.73 3.33 -27.36
C GLY A 337 -2.60 2.79 -26.47
N ALA A 338 -2.59 3.05 -25.16
CA ALA A 338 -1.63 2.44 -24.24
C ALA A 338 -1.96 0.97 -23.92
N GLN A 339 -0.95 0.14 -23.61
CA GLN A 339 -1.15 -1.23 -23.12
C GLN A 339 -1.58 -1.18 -21.65
N PHE A 340 -2.73 -1.79 -21.34
CA PHE A 340 -3.17 -1.90 -19.95
C PHE A 340 -2.37 -3.00 -19.26
N GLU A 341 -1.68 -2.63 -18.19
CA GLU A 341 -1.08 -3.55 -17.24
C GLU A 341 -1.83 -3.41 -15.92
N HIS A 342 -2.12 -4.52 -15.23
CA HIS A 342 -2.67 -4.44 -13.89
C HIS A 342 -1.68 -3.76 -12.94
N GLN A 343 -2.20 -3.08 -11.93
CA GLN A 343 -1.37 -2.38 -10.96
C GLN A 343 -0.73 -3.39 -10.01
N ARG A 344 0.54 -3.16 -9.66
CA ARG A 344 1.27 -3.95 -8.66
C ARG A 344 1.71 -3.07 -7.49
N TYR A 345 1.25 -3.42 -6.30
CA TYR A 345 1.74 -2.86 -5.04
C TYR A 345 2.28 -4.01 -4.19
N GLY A 346 3.59 -3.97 -3.89
CA GLY A 346 4.32 -5.16 -3.49
C GLY A 346 4.17 -6.25 -4.56
N ASN A 347 3.72 -7.42 -4.14
CA ASN A 347 3.34 -8.52 -5.04
C ASN A 347 1.81 -8.64 -5.22
N GLY A 348 1.02 -7.71 -4.68
CA GLY A 348 -0.43 -7.66 -4.88
C GLY A 348 -0.79 -7.24 -6.30
N VAL A 349 -1.92 -7.76 -6.82
CA VAL A 349 -2.46 -7.42 -8.14
C VAL A 349 -3.81 -6.74 -7.97
N PHE A 350 -4.00 -5.60 -8.64
CA PHE A 350 -5.19 -4.76 -8.49
C PHE A 350 -5.65 -4.19 -9.84
N VAL A 351 -6.97 -4.01 -9.98
CA VAL A 351 -7.57 -3.27 -11.09
C VAL A 351 -8.70 -2.42 -10.53
N GLY A 352 -8.59 -1.09 -10.70
CA GLY A 352 -9.61 -0.17 -10.21
C GLY A 352 -11.00 -0.39 -10.79
N ILE A 353 -11.99 0.21 -10.15
CA ILE A 353 -13.41 -0.05 -10.37
C ILE A 353 -14.02 0.80 -11.47
N ASN A 354 -14.91 0.17 -12.25
CA ASN A 354 -15.79 0.85 -13.19
C ASN A 354 -17.09 1.26 -12.50
N PHE A 355 -17.09 2.41 -11.82
CA PHE A 355 -18.25 2.90 -11.07
C PHE A 355 -19.47 3.16 -11.95
N ASP A 356 -19.29 3.55 -13.21
CA ASP A 356 -20.40 3.72 -14.16
C ASP A 356 -21.09 2.40 -14.48
N LEU A 357 -20.31 1.32 -14.65
CA LEU A 357 -20.84 -0.03 -14.87
C LEU A 357 -21.61 -0.52 -13.65
N LEU A 358 -21.06 -0.32 -12.45
CA LEU A 358 -21.74 -0.66 -11.19
C LEU A 358 -23.05 0.12 -11.04
N LYS A 359 -23.03 1.43 -11.26
CA LYS A 359 -24.22 2.28 -11.22
C LYS A 359 -25.29 1.75 -12.16
N ARG A 360 -24.95 1.54 -13.44
CA ARG A 360 -25.88 0.99 -14.45
C ARG A 360 -26.48 -0.34 -13.99
N TYR A 361 -25.67 -1.25 -13.47
CA TYR A 361 -26.15 -2.54 -12.99
C TYR A 361 -27.16 -2.41 -11.84
N PHE A 362 -26.87 -1.56 -10.84
CA PHE A 362 -27.70 -1.44 -9.65
C PHE A 362 -28.91 -0.49 -9.82
N THR A 363 -28.88 0.43 -10.79
CA THR A 363 -30.00 1.37 -11.03
C THR A 363 -30.90 0.98 -12.19
N ASP A 364 -30.37 0.34 -13.23
CA ASP A 364 -31.12 0.06 -14.46
C ASP A 364 -31.69 -1.37 -14.44
N TRP A 365 -33.01 -1.45 -14.22
CA TRP A 365 -33.75 -2.71 -14.12
C TRP A 365 -33.59 -3.63 -15.36
N SER A 366 -33.36 -3.07 -16.56
CA SER A 366 -33.14 -3.85 -17.77
C SER A 366 -31.83 -4.65 -17.75
N CYS A 367 -30.81 -4.14 -17.05
CA CYS A 367 -29.54 -4.83 -16.86
C CYS A 367 -29.61 -5.87 -15.73
N ALA A 368 -30.46 -5.61 -14.73
CA ALA A 368 -30.75 -6.53 -13.63
C ALA A 368 -31.80 -7.60 -13.98
N ALA A 369 -32.25 -7.69 -15.24
CA ALA A 369 -33.25 -8.66 -15.72
C ALA A 369 -32.72 -10.10 -15.60
N GLY A 370 -32.88 -10.67 -14.41
CA GLY A 370 -32.31 -11.95 -13.96
C GLY A 370 -32.16 -12.01 -12.43
N SER A 371 -32.02 -10.85 -11.79
CA SER A 371 -32.08 -10.65 -10.34
C SER A 371 -33.47 -10.13 -9.94
N GLU A 372 -34.45 -11.03 -9.79
CA GLU A 372 -35.71 -10.70 -9.08
C GLU A 372 -35.45 -10.30 -7.61
N PHE A 373 -34.23 -10.49 -7.12
CA PHE A 373 -33.86 -10.49 -5.70
C PHE A 373 -33.50 -9.10 -5.13
N LEU A 374 -33.04 -8.15 -5.97
CA LEU A 374 -32.44 -6.91 -5.48
C LEU A 374 -33.40 -5.72 -5.39
N GLY A 375 -34.51 -5.66 -6.13
CA GLY A 375 -35.39 -4.48 -6.12
C GLY A 375 -34.66 -3.18 -6.54
N SER A 376 -35.27 -2.01 -6.32
CA SER A 376 -34.62 -0.72 -6.57
C SER A 376 -33.49 -0.50 -5.56
N VAL A 377 -32.28 -0.19 -6.04
CA VAL A 377 -31.14 0.22 -5.21
C VAL A 377 -30.91 1.71 -5.39
N ASP A 378 -30.92 2.45 -4.29
CA ASP A 378 -30.53 3.85 -4.28
C ASP A 378 -29.01 3.94 -4.45
N TRP A 379 -28.57 4.72 -5.43
CA TRP A 379 -27.17 5.00 -5.71
C TRP A 379 -26.90 6.50 -5.55
N VAL A 380 -26.13 6.86 -4.51
CA VAL A 380 -25.82 8.26 -4.21
C VAL A 380 -24.34 8.53 -4.48
N GLU A 381 -24.09 9.61 -5.20
CA GLU A 381 -22.77 10.12 -5.58
C GLU A 381 -22.54 11.50 -4.95
N PRO A 382 -21.30 11.85 -4.57
CA PRO A 382 -20.96 13.22 -4.20
C PRO A 382 -21.10 14.15 -5.42
N GLU A 383 -21.19 15.46 -5.19
CA GLU A 383 -21.27 16.42 -6.30
C GLU A 383 -19.97 16.46 -7.09
N GLN A 384 -18.84 16.46 -6.39
CA GLN A 384 -17.51 16.28 -6.96
C GLN A 384 -16.90 14.97 -6.43
N SER A 385 -16.43 14.10 -7.34
CA SER A 385 -15.69 12.91 -6.92
C SER A 385 -14.30 13.29 -6.40
N GLY A 386 -13.79 12.49 -5.45
CA GLY A 386 -12.42 12.63 -4.96
C GLY A 386 -11.39 12.38 -6.07
N SER A 387 -10.23 13.01 -5.97
CA SER A 387 -9.15 12.94 -6.97
C SER A 387 -8.44 11.58 -7.04
N GLN A 388 -8.46 10.82 -5.95
CA GLN A 388 -7.81 9.50 -5.85
C GLN A 388 -8.78 8.37 -5.51
N ILE A 389 -9.85 8.66 -4.76
CA ILE A 389 -10.84 7.69 -4.31
C ILE A 389 -12.23 8.17 -4.65
N CYS A 390 -13.02 7.25 -5.19
CA CYS A 390 -14.43 7.45 -5.47
C CYS A 390 -15.28 6.85 -4.36
N SER A 391 -16.06 7.71 -3.70
CA SER A 391 -17.00 7.29 -2.68
C SER A 391 -18.40 7.12 -3.27
N ARG A 392 -19.10 6.04 -2.93
CA ARG A 392 -20.49 5.76 -3.32
C ARG A 392 -21.27 5.23 -2.13
N LEU A 393 -22.52 5.70 -1.99
CA LEU A 393 -23.45 5.21 -0.98
C LEU A 393 -24.58 4.44 -1.65
N LEU A 394 -24.79 3.20 -1.21
CA LEU A 394 -25.82 2.29 -1.72
C LEU A 394 -26.76 1.86 -0.59
N GLY A 395 -28.02 1.61 -0.94
CA GLY A 395 -29.04 1.14 -0.01
C GLY A 395 -30.37 0.90 -0.70
N ARG A 396 -31.39 0.46 0.03
CA ARG A 396 -32.73 0.18 -0.55
C ARG A 396 -33.73 1.32 -0.35
N ASN A 397 -33.49 2.15 0.68
CA ASN A 397 -34.37 3.26 1.07
C ASN A 397 -33.50 4.37 1.70
N ILE A 398 -32.50 4.86 0.96
CA ILE A 398 -31.68 5.99 1.38
C ILE A 398 -32.56 7.24 1.33
N ASN A 399 -32.85 7.81 2.51
CA ASN A 399 -33.62 9.03 2.60
C ASN A 399 -32.79 10.27 2.13
N SER A 400 -33.47 11.40 1.96
CA SER A 400 -32.84 12.64 1.49
C SER A 400 -31.80 13.21 2.47
N GLU A 401 -31.98 13.04 3.78
CA GLU A 401 -31.08 13.58 4.81
C GLU A 401 -29.76 12.81 4.88
N VAL A 402 -29.80 11.48 4.82
CA VAL A 402 -28.63 10.60 4.74
C VAL A 402 -27.89 10.85 3.44
N ALA A 403 -28.61 10.95 2.32
CA ALA A 403 -28.00 11.30 1.03
C ALA A 403 -27.33 12.68 1.07
N ALA A 404 -27.96 13.69 1.69
CA ALA A 404 -27.38 15.02 1.85
C ALA A 404 -26.15 15.02 2.78
N THR A 405 -26.20 14.26 3.87
CA THR A 405 -25.06 14.06 4.78
C THR A 405 -23.91 13.42 4.04
N PHE A 406 -24.15 12.35 3.28
CA PHE A 406 -23.14 11.70 2.45
C PHE A 406 -22.52 12.67 1.44
N ARG A 407 -23.35 13.40 0.66
CA ARG A 407 -22.83 14.37 -0.32
C ARG A 407 -21.98 15.43 0.34
N ARG A 408 -22.40 15.96 1.49
CA ARG A 408 -21.62 16.95 2.25
C ARG A 408 -20.29 16.38 2.74
N CYS A 409 -20.29 15.16 3.27
CA CYS A 409 -19.10 14.56 3.86
C CYS A 409 -18.10 14.08 2.81
N PHE A 410 -18.55 13.55 1.68
CA PHE A 410 -17.70 12.93 0.66
C PHE A 410 -17.50 13.80 -0.58
N ASP A 411 -17.78 15.10 -0.49
CA ASP A 411 -17.52 16.03 -1.60
C ASP A 411 -16.02 16.22 -1.82
N GLY A 412 -15.57 16.04 -3.06
CA GLY A 412 -14.16 16.16 -3.46
C GLY A 412 -13.54 17.53 -3.19
N SER A 413 -14.35 18.58 -3.03
CA SER A 413 -13.83 19.92 -2.66
C SER A 413 -13.20 19.95 -1.27
N ILE A 414 -13.60 19.06 -0.35
CA ILE A 414 -13.02 18.95 0.99
C ILE A 414 -11.56 18.52 0.89
N SER A 415 -11.30 17.40 0.19
CA SER A 415 -9.95 16.88 -0.03
C SER A 415 -9.09 17.89 -0.80
N LEU A 416 -9.68 18.58 -1.78
CA LEU A 416 -8.96 19.57 -2.58
C LEU A 416 -8.46 20.77 -1.75
N VAL A 417 -9.23 21.26 -0.78
CA VAL A 417 -8.81 22.36 0.10
C VAL A 417 -7.68 21.91 1.04
N GLN A 418 -7.79 20.69 1.57
CA GLN A 418 -6.75 20.09 2.41
C GLN A 418 -5.44 19.92 1.63
N ASP A 419 -5.51 19.30 0.46
CA ASP A 419 -4.35 19.06 -0.43
C ASP A 419 -3.69 20.37 -0.85
N ARG A 420 -4.46 21.39 -1.20
CA ARG A 420 -3.91 22.72 -1.56
C ARG A 420 -3.22 23.39 -0.39
N SER A 421 -3.77 23.27 0.82
CA SER A 421 -3.19 23.88 2.02
C SER A 421 -1.89 23.19 2.39
N ALA A 422 -1.87 21.85 2.33
CA ALA A 422 -0.68 21.02 2.49
C ALA A 422 0.42 21.41 1.49
N GLU A 423 0.08 21.44 0.21
CA GLU A 423 1.02 21.73 -0.87
C GLU A 423 1.59 23.14 -0.74
N SER A 424 0.73 24.13 -0.45
CA SER A 424 1.17 25.50 -0.20
C SER A 424 2.15 25.58 0.98
N ALA A 425 1.91 24.81 2.04
CA ALA A 425 2.79 24.77 3.21
C ALA A 425 4.18 24.25 2.85
N ARG A 426 4.26 23.14 2.09
CA ARG A 426 5.53 22.58 1.59
C ARG A 426 6.28 23.57 0.71
N VAL A 427 5.60 24.14 -0.28
CA VAL A 427 6.19 25.12 -1.21
C VAL A 427 6.74 26.34 -0.46
N PHE A 428 5.99 26.88 0.50
CA PHE A 428 6.50 28.00 1.32
C PHE A 428 7.68 27.60 2.20
N ALA A 429 7.69 26.39 2.76
CA ALA A 429 8.80 25.89 3.57
C ALA A 429 10.08 25.73 2.73
N GLU A 430 9.96 25.17 1.52
CA GLU A 430 11.08 25.01 0.58
C GLU A 430 11.65 26.36 0.13
N GLN A 431 10.80 27.38 -0.03
CA GLN A 431 11.22 28.75 -0.36
C GLN A 431 11.78 29.52 0.85
N GLY A 432 11.85 28.91 2.04
CA GLY A 432 12.29 29.57 3.28
C GLY A 432 11.31 30.60 3.85
N ARG A 433 10.05 30.61 3.36
CA ARG A 433 8.99 31.52 3.81
C ARG A 433 8.26 30.91 5.02
N PHE A 434 8.97 30.73 6.13
CA PHE A 434 8.49 29.94 7.26
C PHE A 434 7.19 30.45 7.90
N GLU A 435 6.95 31.75 7.99
CA GLU A 435 5.68 32.27 8.53
C GLU A 435 4.47 31.97 7.63
N SER A 436 4.67 32.02 6.30
CA SER A 436 3.64 31.62 5.33
C SER A 436 3.38 30.11 5.40
N ALA A 437 4.45 29.31 5.54
CA ALA A 437 4.33 27.87 5.73
C ALA A 437 3.60 27.51 7.03
N ALA A 438 3.93 28.16 8.14
CA ALA A 438 3.26 27.96 9.43
C ALA A 438 1.76 28.28 9.36
N THR A 439 1.40 29.35 8.64
CA THR A 439 -0.01 29.70 8.41
C THR A 439 -0.71 28.63 7.58
N ALA A 440 -0.09 28.17 6.49
CA ALA A 440 -0.67 27.13 5.63
C ALA A 440 -0.82 25.78 6.35
N TYR A 441 0.18 25.34 7.12
CA TYR A 441 0.08 24.15 7.96
C TYR A 441 -1.03 24.27 9.00
N ARG A 442 -1.19 25.44 9.63
CA ARG A 442 -2.29 25.69 10.57
C ARG A 442 -3.65 25.54 9.89
N THR A 443 -3.84 26.16 8.72
CA THR A 443 -5.08 26.02 7.94
C THR A 443 -5.37 24.56 7.59
N ALA A 444 -4.35 23.81 7.14
CA ALA A 444 -4.50 22.39 6.84
C ALA A 444 -4.95 21.59 8.07
N LEU A 445 -4.30 21.79 9.22
CA LEU A 445 -4.62 21.12 10.48
C LEU A 445 -5.97 21.54 11.06
N GLU A 446 -6.39 22.80 10.92
CA GLU A 446 -7.72 23.26 11.34
C GLU A 446 -8.83 22.59 10.52
N SER A 447 -8.57 22.31 9.24
CA SER A 447 -9.51 21.62 8.35
C SER A 447 -9.53 20.09 8.53
N ALA A 448 -8.46 19.52 9.11
CA ALA A 448 -8.31 18.08 9.31
C ALA A 448 -7.49 17.76 10.58
N PRO A 449 -8.00 18.08 11.79
CA PRO A 449 -7.22 17.94 13.03
C PRO A 449 -6.99 16.49 13.48
N TRP A 450 -7.49 15.53 12.71
CA TRP A 450 -7.33 14.09 12.91
C TRP A 450 -6.45 13.44 11.84
N ASP A 451 -6.02 14.20 10.83
CA ASP A 451 -5.11 13.69 9.81
C ASP A 451 -3.71 13.56 10.42
N TRP A 452 -3.37 12.34 10.83
CA TRP A 452 -2.10 12.04 11.47
C TRP A 452 -0.88 12.26 10.55
N LEU A 453 -1.07 12.26 9.22
CA LEU A 453 0.02 12.57 8.28
C LEU A 453 0.28 14.07 8.25
N MET A 454 -0.78 14.88 8.17
CA MET A 454 -0.64 16.33 8.24
C MET A 454 -0.04 16.77 9.59
N ILE A 455 -0.44 16.10 10.67
CA ILE A 455 0.15 16.31 12.01
C ILE A 455 1.64 15.95 12.01
N ASN A 456 2.04 14.86 11.35
CA ASN A 456 3.43 14.46 11.23
C ASN A 456 4.26 15.48 10.43
N GLU A 457 3.77 15.92 9.27
CA GLU A 457 4.41 16.96 8.45
C GLU A 457 4.56 18.27 9.26
N GLY A 458 3.48 18.70 9.92
CA GLY A 458 3.48 19.88 10.78
C GLY A 458 4.45 19.77 11.95
N ALA A 459 4.55 18.60 12.59
CA ALA A 459 5.47 18.37 13.72
C ALA A 459 6.95 18.49 13.29
N ASN A 460 7.28 17.93 12.12
CA ASN A 460 8.62 18.08 11.52
C ASN A 460 8.92 19.54 11.16
N PHE A 461 7.96 20.24 10.56
CA PHE A 461 8.11 21.64 10.22
C PHE A 461 8.31 22.52 11.46
N LEU A 462 7.54 22.31 12.52
CA LEU A 462 7.73 23.02 13.79
C LEU A 462 9.11 22.75 14.39
N THR A 463 9.56 21.49 14.35
CA THR A 463 10.84 21.07 14.93
C THR A 463 12.03 21.65 14.18
N PHE A 464 12.06 21.52 12.86
CA PHE A 464 13.24 21.87 12.04
C PHE A 464 13.11 23.20 11.29
N GLY A 465 11.93 23.53 10.78
CA GLY A 465 11.68 24.76 10.04
C GLY A 465 11.63 25.99 10.95
N LEU A 466 10.88 25.89 12.05
CA LEU A 466 10.77 26.98 13.03
C LEU A 466 11.71 26.85 14.24
N GLY A 467 12.37 25.70 14.41
CA GLY A 467 13.20 25.43 15.59
C GLY A 467 12.40 25.33 16.91
N ALA A 468 11.07 25.24 16.82
CA ALA A 468 10.14 25.16 17.95
C ALA A 468 9.97 23.69 18.40
N ALA A 469 11.08 23.05 18.77
CA ALA A 469 11.11 21.61 19.07
C ALA A 469 10.13 21.16 20.18
N GLN A 470 9.84 22.02 21.16
CA GLN A 470 8.85 21.71 22.20
C GLN A 470 7.42 21.60 21.62
N THR A 471 7.03 22.53 20.77
CA THR A 471 5.72 22.49 20.09
C THR A 471 5.66 21.35 19.07
N GLY A 472 6.76 21.10 18.36
CA GLY A 472 6.90 19.92 17.49
C GLY A 472 6.73 18.60 18.24
N LEU A 473 7.29 18.49 19.45
CA LEU A 473 7.13 17.33 20.33
C LEU A 473 5.67 17.11 20.74
N GLU A 474 4.97 18.18 21.11
CA GLU A 474 3.55 18.14 21.49
C GLU A 474 2.67 17.72 20.31
N LEU A 475 2.93 18.26 19.12
CA LEU A 475 2.20 17.91 17.91
C LEU A 475 2.47 16.45 17.48
N ALA A 476 3.73 16.00 17.50
CA ALA A 476 4.07 14.60 17.24
C ALA A 476 3.41 13.65 18.24
N ARG A 477 3.29 14.05 19.52
CA ARG A 477 2.57 13.27 20.54
C ARG A 477 1.09 13.14 20.22
N ALA A 478 0.43 14.22 19.80
CA ALA A 478 -0.96 14.17 19.34
C ALA A 478 -1.13 13.22 18.14
N GLY A 479 -0.17 13.24 17.20
CA GLY A 479 -0.13 12.31 16.08
C GLY A 479 -0.01 10.85 16.52
N LEU A 480 0.84 10.56 17.51
CA LEU A 480 0.97 9.21 18.09
C LEU A 480 -0.26 8.77 18.89
N GLU A 481 -1.03 9.69 19.48
CA GLU A 481 -2.31 9.36 20.11
C GLU A 481 -3.33 8.87 19.07
N LEU A 482 -3.33 9.49 17.88
CA LEU A 482 -4.16 9.05 16.75
C LEU A 482 -3.63 7.76 16.09
N ASN A 483 -2.32 7.66 15.84
CA ASN A 483 -1.68 6.52 15.20
C ASN A 483 -0.42 6.06 15.97
N PRO A 484 -0.58 5.21 17.01
CA PRO A 484 0.55 4.74 17.81
C PRO A 484 1.31 3.56 17.18
N CYS A 485 0.70 2.84 16.23
CA CYS A 485 1.06 1.44 15.97
C CYS A 485 1.48 1.13 14.52
N CYS A 486 1.33 2.07 13.59
CA CYS A 486 1.61 1.84 12.17
C CYS A 486 2.23 3.02 11.41
N SER A 487 2.80 4.01 12.09
CA SER A 487 3.62 5.04 11.43
C SER A 487 5.00 5.12 12.06
N SER A 488 6.03 4.60 11.37
CA SER A 488 7.41 4.79 11.80
C SER A 488 7.84 6.26 11.69
N ASP A 489 7.29 6.99 10.71
CA ASP A 489 7.53 8.42 10.52
C ASP A 489 7.09 9.26 11.72
N LEU A 490 5.92 8.99 12.33
CA LEU A 490 5.51 9.69 13.55
C LEU A 490 6.48 9.46 14.71
N TRP A 491 7.01 8.24 14.85
CA TRP A 491 8.03 7.94 15.85
C TRP A 491 9.37 8.59 15.54
N ASN A 492 9.73 8.73 14.26
CA ASN A 492 10.90 9.50 13.83
C ASN A 492 10.73 10.98 14.19
N SER A 493 9.60 11.61 13.84
CA SER A 493 9.33 13.01 14.15
C SER A 493 9.29 13.27 15.66
N TYR A 494 8.69 12.36 16.44
CA TYR A 494 8.71 12.41 17.90
C TYR A 494 10.15 12.30 18.45
N GLY A 495 10.94 11.37 17.90
CA GLY A 495 12.35 11.21 18.26
C GLY A 495 13.21 12.42 17.89
N ASP A 496 12.96 13.02 16.73
CA ASP A 496 13.64 14.20 16.20
C ASP A 496 13.40 15.41 17.10
N ALA A 497 12.14 15.64 17.50
CA ALA A 497 11.80 16.68 18.46
C ALA A 497 12.48 16.45 19.83
N LEU A 498 12.51 15.21 20.33
CA LEU A 498 13.23 14.86 21.56
C LEU A 498 14.74 15.09 21.44
N PHE A 499 15.33 14.73 20.31
CA PHE A 499 16.76 14.91 20.06
C PHE A 499 17.12 16.39 20.01
N ALA A 500 16.32 17.21 19.34
CA ALA A 500 16.48 18.66 19.27
C ALA A 500 16.38 19.33 20.67
N LEU A 501 15.59 18.77 21.59
CA LEU A 501 15.49 19.21 22.99
C LEU A 501 16.63 18.66 23.88
N GLY A 502 17.57 17.89 23.34
CA GLY A 502 18.67 17.27 24.10
C GLY A 502 18.24 16.05 24.93
N LEU A 503 17.01 15.56 24.77
CA LEU A 503 16.49 14.36 25.45
C LEU A 503 16.90 13.08 24.72
N VAL A 504 18.21 12.93 24.46
CA VAL A 504 18.78 11.94 23.52
C VAL A 504 18.45 10.49 23.88
N ALA A 505 18.39 10.14 25.17
CA ALA A 505 18.02 8.79 25.60
C ALA A 505 16.56 8.44 25.25
N ARG A 506 15.64 9.41 25.31
CA ARG A 506 14.26 9.22 24.90
C ARG A 506 14.14 9.17 23.38
N ALA A 507 14.89 10.01 22.66
CA ALA A 507 14.98 9.95 21.20
C ALA A 507 15.44 8.57 20.72
N ARG A 508 16.48 8.00 21.35
CA ARG A 508 16.93 6.61 21.09
C ARG A 508 15.79 5.60 21.19
N SER A 509 14.94 5.74 22.20
CA SER A 509 13.80 4.84 22.42
C SER A 509 12.74 5.03 21.33
N ALA A 510 12.47 6.27 20.93
CA ALA A 510 11.53 6.58 19.85
C ALA A 510 11.99 6.00 18.49
N TYR A 511 13.25 6.20 18.10
CA TYR A 511 13.76 5.62 16.84
C TYR A 511 13.80 4.09 16.86
N LYS A 512 14.02 3.47 18.03
CA LYS A 512 13.85 2.01 18.17
C LYS A 512 12.40 1.59 17.96
N ARG A 513 11.43 2.33 18.48
CA ARG A 513 10.00 2.09 18.20
C ARG A 513 9.65 2.25 16.73
N ALA A 514 10.25 3.22 16.03
CA ALA A 514 10.11 3.34 14.57
C ALA A 514 10.58 2.06 13.86
N LEU A 515 11.73 1.49 14.26
CA LEU A 515 12.25 0.23 13.73
C LEU A 515 11.45 -1.01 14.13
N ASP A 516 10.80 -1.01 15.30
CA ASP A 516 9.87 -2.07 15.69
C ASP A 516 8.63 -2.10 14.78
N ILE A 517 8.23 -0.94 14.23
CA ILE A 517 7.09 -0.82 13.31
C ILE A 517 7.52 -1.13 11.88
N CYS A 518 8.60 -0.50 11.41
CA CYS A 518 9.17 -0.69 10.09
C CYS A 518 10.64 -1.08 10.22
N ALA A 519 10.91 -2.38 10.11
CA ALA A 519 12.26 -2.90 10.22
C ALA A 519 13.18 -2.35 9.13
N ASP A 520 12.67 -1.87 7.98
CA ASP A 520 13.49 -1.32 6.90
C ASP A 520 13.58 0.20 6.87
N ASP A 521 13.09 0.88 7.91
CA ASP A 521 13.15 2.34 8.01
C ASP A 521 14.61 2.85 8.01
N VAL A 522 14.96 3.56 6.95
CA VAL A 522 16.28 4.14 6.72
C VAL A 522 16.48 5.42 7.55
N GLN A 523 15.42 6.23 7.72
CA GLN A 523 15.46 7.46 8.51
C GLN A 523 15.71 7.15 9.99
N ALA A 524 15.00 6.16 10.55
CA ALA A 524 15.17 5.74 11.93
C ALA A 524 16.61 5.28 12.22
N ARG A 525 17.24 4.55 11.28
CA ARG A 525 18.65 4.15 11.41
C ARG A 525 19.62 5.32 11.30
N TYR A 526 19.38 6.22 10.35
CA TYR A 526 20.16 7.45 10.22
C TYR A 526 20.09 8.26 11.52
N ASN A 527 18.90 8.42 12.08
CA ASN A 527 18.67 9.11 13.34
C ASN A 527 19.32 8.40 14.55
N LEU A 528 19.30 7.06 14.60
CA LEU A 528 20.06 6.30 15.59
C LEU A 528 21.58 6.49 15.47
N ALA A 529 22.11 6.67 14.27
CA ALA A 529 23.53 6.98 14.10
C ALA A 529 23.90 8.30 14.80
N TRP A 530 23.06 9.33 14.71
CA TRP A 530 23.23 10.59 15.45
C TRP A 530 23.22 10.38 16.97
N VAL A 531 22.31 9.56 17.47
CA VAL A 531 22.24 9.17 18.89
C VAL A 531 23.55 8.49 19.34
N PHE A 532 24.04 7.52 18.58
CA PHE A 532 25.27 6.80 18.92
C PHE A 532 26.49 7.75 18.95
N LEU A 533 26.56 8.70 18.03
CA LEU A 533 27.63 9.70 18.03
C LEU A 533 27.56 10.67 19.20
N HIS A 534 26.36 11.04 19.64
CA HIS A 534 26.20 11.84 20.86
C HIS A 534 26.83 11.13 22.08
N PHE A 535 26.69 9.80 22.16
CA PHE A 535 27.32 8.97 23.19
C PHE A 535 28.76 8.52 22.86
N LYS A 536 29.34 9.00 21.75
CA LYS A 536 30.69 8.62 21.26
C LYS A 536 30.85 7.11 20.96
N GLU A 537 29.75 6.41 20.70
CA GLU A 537 29.68 5.00 20.32
C GLU A 537 29.90 4.84 18.80
N HIS A 538 31.09 5.18 18.30
CA HIS A 538 31.38 5.23 16.85
C HIS A 538 31.19 3.89 16.12
N GLY A 539 31.50 2.77 16.79
CA GLY A 539 31.33 1.43 16.21
C GLY A 539 29.87 1.12 15.90
N GLU A 540 28.98 1.38 16.85
CA GLU A 540 27.54 1.22 16.65
C GLU A 540 27.00 2.18 15.60
N ALA A 541 27.46 3.44 15.60
CA ALA A 541 27.08 4.42 14.58
C ALA A 541 27.43 3.94 13.15
N LEU A 542 28.64 3.41 12.95
CA LEU A 542 29.04 2.85 11.65
C LEU A 542 28.23 1.60 11.27
N ARG A 543 27.90 0.74 12.25
CA ARG A 543 27.06 -0.44 12.03
C ARG A 543 25.67 -0.05 11.52
N VAL A 544 24.96 0.85 12.21
CA VAL A 544 23.62 1.26 11.75
C VAL A 544 23.64 2.05 10.44
N ILE A 545 24.70 2.81 10.15
CA ILE A 545 24.87 3.44 8.82
C ILE A 545 25.02 2.39 7.73
N GLY A 546 25.83 1.35 7.95
CA GLY A 546 25.96 0.23 7.00
C GLY A 546 24.63 -0.48 6.75
N GLU A 547 23.87 -0.73 7.81
CA GLU A 547 22.52 -1.32 7.71
C GLU A 547 21.53 -0.43 6.97
N ALA A 548 21.62 0.89 7.15
CA ALA A 548 20.79 1.87 6.45
C ALA A 548 21.14 1.94 4.96
N LEU A 549 22.43 1.97 4.61
CA LEU A 549 22.89 1.98 3.22
C LEU A 549 22.46 0.73 2.43
N ALA A 550 22.43 -0.43 3.10
CA ALA A 550 21.95 -1.67 2.52
C ALA A 550 20.44 -1.67 2.22
N ARG A 551 19.67 -0.83 2.94
CA ARG A 551 18.21 -0.71 2.81
C ARG A 551 17.75 0.51 2.03
N ASP A 552 18.65 1.46 1.78
CA ASP A 552 18.36 2.63 0.95
C ASP A 552 18.47 2.30 -0.55
N TRP A 553 17.52 1.52 -1.04
CA TRP A 553 17.46 1.10 -2.44
C TRP A 553 17.05 2.25 -3.38
N ARG A 554 16.29 3.24 -2.89
CA ARG A 554 15.96 4.48 -3.64
C ARG A 554 17.11 5.48 -3.66
N GLY A 555 18.06 5.37 -2.74
CA GLY A 555 19.16 6.33 -2.61
C GLY A 555 18.74 7.66 -1.98
N THR A 556 17.58 7.74 -1.35
CA THR A 556 17.03 8.99 -0.78
C THR A 556 17.89 9.53 0.36
N PHE A 557 18.55 8.65 1.12
CA PHE A 557 19.42 9.01 2.25
C PHE A 557 20.90 8.78 1.96
N ARG A 558 21.25 8.19 0.81
CA ARG A 558 22.60 7.69 0.49
C ARG A 558 23.67 8.74 0.70
N ASP A 559 23.47 9.94 0.17
CA ASP A 559 24.45 11.02 0.32
C ASP A 559 24.63 11.44 1.78
N ARG A 560 23.53 11.58 2.54
CA ARG A 560 23.56 11.93 3.97
C ARG A 560 24.26 10.84 4.79
N LEU A 561 24.00 9.58 4.47
CA LEU A 561 24.61 8.41 5.13
C LEU A 561 26.11 8.32 4.85
N LEU A 562 26.54 8.48 3.59
CA LEU A 562 27.94 8.46 3.20
C LEU A 562 28.72 9.63 3.80
N GLN A 563 28.13 10.84 3.77
CA GLN A 563 28.70 11.99 4.46
C GLN A 563 28.90 11.68 5.94
N LYS A 564 27.87 11.13 6.60
CA LYS A 564 27.97 10.81 8.02
C LYS A 564 29.00 9.73 8.32
N GLN A 565 29.10 8.71 7.48
CA GLN A 565 30.15 7.69 7.57
C GLN A 565 31.54 8.33 7.49
N ALA A 566 31.77 9.22 6.54
CA ALA A 566 33.05 9.90 6.33
C ALA A 566 33.44 10.77 7.54
N GLU A 567 32.48 11.52 8.11
CA GLU A 567 32.69 12.31 9.34
C GLU A 567 33.18 11.43 10.50
N ILE A 568 32.57 10.27 10.71
CA ILE A 568 32.91 9.33 11.78
C ILE A 568 34.31 8.75 11.58
N MET A 569 34.59 8.30 10.35
CA MET A 569 35.89 7.74 10.00
C MET A 569 37.02 8.76 10.17
N ALA A 570 36.77 10.02 9.80
CA ALA A 570 37.71 11.11 10.03
C ALA A 570 37.98 11.33 11.53
N ASP A 571 36.95 11.26 12.38
CA ASP A 571 37.13 11.42 13.83
C ASP A 571 37.93 10.27 14.45
N LEU A 572 37.63 9.02 14.08
CA LEU A 572 38.37 7.84 14.52
C LEU A 572 39.84 7.88 14.08
N SER A 573 40.11 8.31 12.84
CA SER A 573 41.47 8.47 12.31
C SER A 573 42.25 9.50 13.12
N ARG A 574 41.66 10.67 13.41
CA ARG A 574 42.29 11.70 14.25
C ARG A 574 42.62 11.19 15.66
N ARG A 575 41.70 10.46 16.30
CA ARG A 575 41.92 9.87 17.63
C ARG A 575 43.07 8.87 17.63
N THR A 576 43.06 7.96 16.65
CA THR A 576 44.12 6.95 16.49
C THR A 576 45.49 7.60 16.30
N GLN A 577 45.58 8.65 15.48
CA GLN A 577 46.80 9.42 15.29
C GLN A 577 47.27 10.11 16.59
N GLN A 578 46.33 10.70 17.36
CA GLN A 578 46.64 11.36 18.62
C GLN A 578 47.11 10.38 19.70
N GLU A 579 46.47 9.21 19.80
CA GLU A 579 46.87 8.12 20.70
C GLU A 579 48.26 7.59 20.35
N THR A 580 48.51 7.33 19.05
CA THR A 580 49.82 6.89 18.55
C THR A 580 50.90 7.91 18.88
N ARG A 581 50.65 9.20 18.65
CA ARG A 581 51.59 10.29 19.01
C ARG A 581 51.85 10.37 20.51
N THR A 582 50.82 10.15 21.34
CA THR A 582 50.96 10.16 22.80
C THR A 582 51.79 8.97 23.29
N LEU A 583 51.59 7.79 22.72
CA LEU A 583 52.38 6.60 23.00
C LEU A 583 53.85 6.80 22.59
N LEU A 584 54.10 7.33 21.39
CA LEU A 584 55.45 7.65 20.92
C LEU A 584 56.16 8.65 21.86
N ASN A 585 55.47 9.69 22.31
CA ASN A 585 56.02 10.65 23.27
C ASN A 585 56.35 10.00 24.63
N ARG A 586 55.54 9.04 25.10
CA ARG A 586 55.81 8.30 26.35
C ARG A 586 57.01 7.35 26.22
N VAL A 587 57.17 6.70 25.07
CA VAL A 587 58.34 5.83 24.81
C VAL A 587 59.62 6.66 24.66
N SER A 588 59.53 7.85 24.05
CA SER A 588 60.66 8.79 23.90
C SER A 588 61.15 9.41 25.23
N LEU A 589 60.31 9.40 26.28
CA LEU A 589 60.66 9.90 27.62
C LEU A 589 61.45 8.90 28.49
N TYR A 590 61.62 7.65 28.03
CA TYR A 590 62.61 6.73 28.61
C TYR A 590 63.94 6.94 27.88
N PRO A 591 64.98 7.49 28.53
CA PRO A 591 66.30 7.58 27.90
C PRO A 591 66.73 6.16 27.54
N ARG A 592 67.10 5.93 26.28
CA ARG A 592 67.90 4.76 25.93
C ARG A 592 69.15 4.83 26.79
N SER A 593 69.24 3.96 27.80
CA SER A 593 70.48 3.73 28.53
C SER A 593 71.56 3.43 27.50
N SER A 594 72.56 4.30 27.48
CA SER A 594 73.74 4.31 26.65
C SER A 594 74.38 2.93 26.55
N GLY A 595 74.59 2.46 25.32
CA GLY A 595 75.22 1.18 25.03
C GLY A 595 75.76 1.10 23.61
N ASN A 596 76.89 1.79 23.41
CA ASN A 596 77.94 1.60 22.41
C ASN A 596 77.66 1.74 20.90
N HIS A 597 78.43 2.67 20.34
CA HIS A 597 78.81 2.84 18.94
C HIS A 597 79.04 1.53 18.19
N VAL A 598 78.44 1.41 17.00
CA VAL A 598 79.13 0.88 15.81
C VAL A 598 78.77 1.76 14.61
N THR A 599 79.82 2.10 13.88
CA THR A 599 79.98 3.14 12.86
C THR A 599 79.22 2.92 11.55
N GLU A 600 78.85 4.05 10.93
CA GLU A 600 78.45 4.20 9.53
C GLU A 600 79.51 3.65 8.57
N ALA A 601 79.27 2.47 7.99
CA ALA A 601 79.83 2.06 6.71
C ALA A 601 79.10 0.81 6.21
N GLN A 602 78.07 1.01 5.36
CA GLN A 602 77.70 0.13 4.23
C GLN A 602 76.36 0.59 3.65
N VAL A 603 76.40 1.68 2.89
CA VAL A 603 75.44 1.94 1.81
C VAL A 603 76.11 1.48 0.52
N ARG A 604 75.33 0.77 -0.32
CA ARG A 604 75.62 0.25 -1.68
C ARG A 604 76.04 -1.21 -1.74
N ASN A 605 75.09 -2.11 -1.95
CA ASN A 605 74.92 -2.68 -3.30
C ASN A 605 73.61 -3.50 -3.44
N LYS A 606 73.05 -3.44 -4.65
CA LYS A 606 71.98 -4.27 -5.25
C LYS A 606 70.52 -3.89 -4.99
N GLY A 607 70.00 -3.10 -5.92
CA GLY A 607 68.58 -3.09 -6.30
C GLY A 607 68.23 -4.23 -7.26
N HIS A 608 66.93 -4.33 -7.54
CA HIS A 608 66.21 -5.33 -8.36
C HIS A 608 66.29 -6.76 -7.80
N ASP A 609 65.18 -7.43 -7.50
CA ASP A 609 64.17 -7.82 -8.49
C ASP A 609 62.90 -8.40 -7.80
N MET A 610 61.82 -8.45 -8.59
CA MET A 610 60.64 -9.31 -8.51
C MET A 610 59.45 -9.04 -7.57
N ARG A 611 58.39 -8.54 -8.22
CA ARG A 611 56.98 -8.95 -8.06
C ARG A 611 56.82 -10.49 -8.01
N ARG A 612 55.99 -11.00 -7.08
CA ARG A 612 54.85 -11.93 -7.32
C ARG A 612 54.34 -12.52 -6.00
N GLY A 613 53.02 -12.44 -5.82
CA GLY A 613 52.14 -13.46 -5.23
C GLY A 613 52.34 -13.86 -3.76
N VAL A 614 51.24 -13.89 -3.01
CA VAL A 614 50.61 -15.14 -2.55
C VAL A 614 49.36 -14.79 -1.75
N ASP A 615 48.26 -15.39 -2.22
CA ASP A 615 46.97 -15.57 -1.57
C ASP A 615 47.05 -16.40 -0.26
N LEU A 616 45.97 -16.26 0.53
CA LEU A 616 45.42 -17.22 1.52
C LEU A 616 46.07 -17.32 2.91
N MET A 617 45.32 -16.87 3.92
CA MET A 617 44.36 -17.74 4.66
C MET A 617 43.20 -16.92 5.21
#